data_AF-A0A7C4BXE3-F1
#
_entry.id   AF-A0A7C4BXE3-F1
#
_cell.length_a   1.000
_cell.length_b   1.000
_cell.length_c   1.000
_cell.angle_alpha   90.00
_cell.angle_beta   90.00
_cell.angle_gamma   90.00
#
_symmetry.space_group_name_H-M   'P 1'
#
loop_
_entity.id
_entity.type
_entity.pdbx_description
1 polymer ?
#
loop_
_entity_poly.entity_id
_entity_poly.type
_entity_poly.pdbx_seq_one_letter_code
_entity_poly.pdbx_strand_id
1 'polypeptide(L)'
;MNRREILRTTTLGGLGLMAARTIPTALGQARTSGANERLRVGIVGFSDRLVSSLLPAFKTYMEAQNCEIVGVSDLWSLRRQEAEAWFTKHMGKAVPTYRNNEELYEKAKPDAVIISTADFQHALHCIEAVKAGCDVYCEKPFAETMQDARAALKAVKETGKIVQIGSQRRSGTTYHAAHDYLK
;
A
#
# COMPACT_ATOMS: atom_id res chain seq x y z
N MET A 1 30.49 2.81 15.78
CA MET A 1 30.08 2.91 17.19
C MET A 1 31.29 3.35 18.00
N ASN A 2 31.42 4.64 18.33
CA ASN A 2 32.00 5.09 19.59
C ASN A 2 31.57 6.55 19.83
N ARG A 3 30.91 6.82 20.97
CA ARG A 3 30.10 8.04 21.22
C ARG A 3 30.65 8.93 22.33
N ARG A 4 31.92 8.78 22.74
CA ARG A 4 32.41 9.42 23.98
C ARG A 4 33.69 10.28 23.89
N GLU A 5 34.24 10.58 22.71
CA GLU A 5 35.47 11.40 22.64
C GLU A 5 35.39 12.71 21.83
N ILE A 6 34.28 13.02 21.17
CA ILE A 6 34.21 14.23 20.31
C ILE A 6 33.56 15.39 21.06
N LEU A 7 34.04 15.68 22.27
CA LEU A 7 33.73 16.91 22.99
C LEU A 7 34.92 17.26 23.90
N ARG A 8 36.01 17.73 23.30
CA ARG A 8 36.97 18.62 23.98
C ARG A 8 37.90 19.32 23.00
N THR A 9 37.93 20.65 23.16
CA THR A 9 39.06 21.55 22.90
C THR A 9 39.04 22.35 21.59
N THR A 10 38.38 23.50 21.71
CA THR A 10 38.65 24.77 21.02
C THR A 10 40.08 25.26 21.28
N THR A 11 40.80 25.76 20.27
CA THR A 11 41.69 26.94 20.39
C THR A 11 41.97 27.57 19.03
N LEU A 12 41.94 28.90 19.00
CA LEU A 12 42.05 29.81 17.86
C LEU A 12 43.42 29.75 17.12
N GLY A 13 43.39 30.06 15.82
CA GLY A 13 44.56 30.58 15.11
C GLY A 13 44.38 30.74 13.59
N GLY A 14 44.34 31.98 13.08
CA GLY A 14 44.74 32.31 11.70
C GLY A 14 43.66 32.92 10.79
N LEU A 15 43.78 34.24 10.54
CA LEU A 15 43.03 35.02 9.56
C LEU A 15 43.20 34.48 8.12
N GLY A 16 42.07 34.18 7.45
CA GLY A 16 42.01 33.85 6.03
C GLY A 16 40.66 34.25 5.44
N LEU A 17 40.67 35.27 4.58
CA LEU A 17 39.52 35.84 3.89
C LEU A 17 38.81 34.85 2.94
N MET A 18 37.49 35.07 2.79
CA MET A 18 36.59 34.67 1.69
C MET A 18 35.78 33.36 1.80
N ALA A 19 34.49 33.55 1.50
CA ALA A 19 33.41 32.60 1.24
C ALA A 19 32.85 31.86 2.47
N ALA A 20 31.93 32.54 3.18
CA ALA A 20 30.79 31.86 3.78
C ALA A 20 30.00 31.18 2.65
N ARG A 21 30.40 29.96 2.29
CA ARG A 21 29.54 29.05 1.54
C ARG A 21 28.40 28.72 2.49
N THR A 22 27.28 29.40 2.31
CA THR A 22 25.97 28.94 2.75
C THR A 22 25.81 27.51 2.24
N ILE A 23 26.05 26.52 3.11
CA ILE A 23 25.56 25.17 2.90
C ILE A 23 24.04 25.34 2.94
N PRO A 24 23.29 25.15 1.84
CA PRO A 24 21.86 25.03 1.98
C PRO A 24 21.66 23.73 2.74
N THR A 25 21.34 23.82 4.02
CA THR A 25 20.65 22.75 4.72
C THR A 25 19.40 22.47 3.91
N ALA A 26 19.40 21.37 3.15
CA ALA A 26 18.22 20.79 2.55
C ALA A 26 17.34 20.20 3.68
N LEU A 27 16.91 21.06 4.60
CA LEU A 27 15.82 20.80 5.51
C LEU A 27 14.56 20.93 4.66
N GLY A 28 14.07 19.76 4.23
CA GLY A 28 12.72 19.52 3.76
C GLY A 28 12.09 20.68 3.01
N GLN A 29 12.30 20.74 1.69
CA GLN A 29 11.25 21.27 0.84
C GLN A 29 10.02 20.40 1.10
N ALA A 30 9.05 20.97 1.84
CA ALA A 30 7.68 20.49 1.82
C ALA A 30 7.27 20.43 0.36
N ARG A 31 7.25 19.22 -0.20
CA ARG A 31 6.76 19.01 -1.55
C ARG A 31 5.30 19.37 -1.51
N THR A 32 4.93 20.41 -2.23
CA THR A 32 3.55 20.73 -2.54
C THR A 32 2.99 19.55 -3.33
N SER A 33 2.00 18.85 -2.77
CA SER A 33 1.40 17.65 -3.36
C SER A 33 0.75 17.93 -4.71
N GLY A 34 1.56 17.79 -5.76
CA GLY A 34 1.11 17.70 -7.14
C GLY A 34 0.63 16.28 -7.46
N ALA A 35 -0.01 16.11 -8.61
CA ALA A 35 -0.56 14.84 -9.10
C ALA A 35 0.42 13.64 -9.09
N ASN A 36 1.74 13.89 -8.99
CA ASN A 36 2.78 12.86 -8.84
C ASN A 36 2.93 12.29 -7.41
N GLU A 37 2.12 12.72 -6.43
CA GLU A 37 2.11 12.19 -5.06
C GLU A 37 0.86 11.36 -4.74
N ARG A 38 0.01 11.04 -5.73
CA ARG A 38 -1.17 10.22 -5.50
C ARG A 38 -0.80 8.77 -5.32
N LEU A 39 -1.29 8.13 -4.26
CA LEU A 39 -1.12 6.70 -4.06
C LEU A 39 -2.05 5.94 -5.03
N ARG A 40 -1.45 5.18 -5.94
CA ARG A 40 -2.14 4.47 -7.01
C ARG A 40 -2.48 3.07 -6.54
N VAL A 41 -3.77 2.78 -6.38
CA VAL A 41 -4.24 1.51 -5.80
C VAL A 41 -4.91 0.64 -6.86
N GLY A 42 -4.43 -0.58 -7.03
CA GLY A 42 -5.07 -1.61 -7.87
C GLY A 42 -6.02 -2.47 -7.04
N ILE A 43 -6.99 -3.07 -7.73
CA ILE A 43 -7.91 -4.06 -7.14
C ILE A 43 -7.69 -5.39 -7.83
N VAL A 44 -7.45 -6.43 -7.04
CA VAL A 44 -7.29 -7.81 -7.51
C VAL A 44 -8.49 -8.63 -7.03
N GLY A 45 -9.39 -8.95 -7.96
CA GLY A 45 -10.67 -9.61 -7.72
C GLY A 45 -11.79 -8.65 -7.35
N PHE A 46 -12.79 -8.51 -8.23
CA PHE A 46 -13.97 -7.66 -8.01
C PHE A 46 -15.14 -8.48 -7.49
N SER A 47 -15.07 -8.86 -6.22
CA SER A 47 -16.05 -9.74 -5.58
C SER A 47 -16.99 -9.01 -4.61
N ASP A 48 -18.00 -9.71 -4.11
CA ASP A 48 -18.99 -9.13 -3.20
C ASP A 48 -18.35 -8.59 -1.91
N ARG A 49 -17.26 -9.20 -1.43
CA ARG A 49 -16.51 -8.73 -0.25
C ARG A 49 -15.90 -7.34 -0.48
N LEU A 50 -15.40 -7.09 -1.68
CA LEU A 50 -14.89 -5.79 -2.08
C LEU A 50 -16.03 -4.78 -2.17
N VAL A 51 -17.06 -5.11 -2.94
CA VAL A 51 -18.17 -4.21 -3.29
C VAL A 51 -18.98 -3.79 -2.06
N SER A 52 -19.29 -4.74 -1.17
CA SER A 52 -20.15 -4.48 -0.01
C SER A 52 -19.43 -3.81 1.16
N SER A 53 -18.09 -3.76 1.17
CA SER A 53 -17.37 -3.42 2.39
C SER A 53 -16.00 -2.77 2.17
N LEU A 54 -15.07 -3.39 1.43
CA LEU A 54 -13.71 -2.82 1.31
C LEU A 54 -13.70 -1.52 0.52
N LEU A 55 -14.32 -1.51 -0.66
CA LEU A 55 -14.28 -0.37 -1.56
C LEU A 55 -15.11 0.82 -1.04
N PRO A 56 -16.32 0.64 -0.46
CA PRO A 56 -17.03 1.72 0.21
C PRO A 56 -16.22 2.33 1.37
N ALA A 57 -15.61 1.51 2.22
CA ALA A 57 -14.78 2.00 3.32
C ALA A 57 -13.53 2.73 2.82
N PHE A 58 -12.85 2.19 1.82
CA PHE A 58 -11.68 2.83 1.21
C PHE A 58 -12.05 4.17 0.58
N LYS A 59 -13.17 4.23 -0.16
CA LYS A 59 -13.68 5.45 -0.80
C LYS A 59 -13.85 6.63 0.17
N THR A 60 -14.25 6.37 1.41
CA THR A 60 -14.39 7.42 2.45
C THR A 60 -13.07 8.14 2.74
N TYR A 61 -11.93 7.48 2.56
CA TYR A 61 -10.61 8.04 2.87
C TYR A 61 -9.79 8.41 1.64
N MET A 62 -10.22 8.05 0.43
CA MET A 62 -9.43 8.25 -0.80
C MET A 62 -9.00 9.70 -1.00
N GLU A 63 -9.91 10.66 -0.82
CA GLU A 63 -9.58 12.08 -1.00
C GLU A 63 -8.63 12.58 0.11
N ALA A 64 -8.96 12.29 1.36
CA ALA A 64 -8.17 12.71 2.52
C ALA A 64 -6.76 12.11 2.54
N GLN A 65 -6.57 10.93 1.95
CA GLN A 65 -5.28 10.24 1.86
C GLN A 65 -4.61 10.38 0.48
N ASN A 66 -5.16 11.20 -0.42
CA ASN A 66 -4.65 11.41 -1.78
C ASN A 66 -4.44 10.08 -2.55
N CYS A 67 -5.42 9.19 -2.49
CA CYS A 67 -5.40 7.89 -3.16
C CYS A 67 -6.32 7.88 -4.39
N GLU A 68 -5.99 7.06 -5.38
CA GLU A 68 -6.87 6.74 -6.50
C GLU A 68 -6.89 5.25 -6.83
N ILE A 69 -8.02 4.76 -7.34
CA ILE A 69 -8.08 3.42 -7.93
C ILE A 69 -7.66 3.53 -9.40
N VAL A 70 -6.59 2.83 -9.77
CA VAL A 70 -6.04 2.88 -11.14
C VAL A 70 -6.45 1.70 -12.01
N GLY A 71 -7.02 0.66 -11.42
CA GLY A 71 -7.35 -0.54 -12.17
C GLY A 71 -8.00 -1.63 -11.37
N VAL A 72 -8.76 -2.48 -12.06
CA VAL A 72 -9.35 -3.70 -11.52
C VAL A 72 -8.94 -4.88 -12.38
N SER A 73 -8.32 -5.91 -11.79
CA SER A 73 -8.15 -7.22 -12.43
C SER A 73 -9.22 -8.19 -11.95
N ASP A 74 -9.81 -8.92 -12.88
CA ASP A 74 -10.63 -10.09 -12.59
C ASP A 74 -10.58 -11.04 -13.80
N LEU A 75 -10.53 -12.35 -13.57
CA LEU A 75 -10.51 -13.35 -14.65
C LEU A 75 -11.85 -13.39 -15.40
N TRP A 76 -12.96 -13.17 -14.69
CA TRP A 76 -14.30 -13.24 -15.26
C TRP A 76 -14.71 -11.90 -15.88
N SER A 77 -15.04 -11.90 -17.17
CA SER A 77 -15.50 -10.71 -17.89
C SER A 77 -16.72 -10.04 -17.25
N LEU A 78 -17.63 -10.83 -16.68
CA LEU A 78 -18.80 -10.29 -15.97
C LEU A 78 -18.37 -9.39 -14.79
N ARG A 79 -17.43 -9.84 -13.96
CA ARG A 79 -16.92 -9.06 -12.82
C ARG A 79 -16.21 -7.78 -13.27
N ARG A 80 -15.54 -7.79 -14.41
CA ARG A 80 -14.96 -6.57 -15.01
C ARG A 80 -16.03 -5.58 -15.47
N GLN A 81 -17.10 -6.06 -16.12
CA GLN A 81 -18.23 -5.22 -16.52
C GLN A 81 -18.96 -4.63 -15.30
N GLU A 82 -19.15 -5.43 -14.25
CA GLU A 82 -19.70 -4.98 -12.97
C GLU A 82 -18.82 -3.89 -12.33
N ALA A 83 -17.49 -4.03 -12.41
CA ALA A 83 -16.57 -3.00 -11.93
C ALA A 83 -16.74 -1.69 -12.69
N GLU A 84 -16.74 -1.72 -14.03
CA GLU A 84 -16.95 -0.52 -14.86
C GLU A 84 -18.28 0.17 -14.52
N ALA A 85 -19.36 -0.60 -14.38
CA ALA A 85 -20.67 -0.10 -14.01
C ALA A 85 -20.68 0.50 -12.59
N TRP A 86 -20.07 -0.19 -11.63
CA TRP A 86 -20.00 0.28 -10.24
C TRP A 86 -19.24 1.59 -10.14
N PHE A 87 -18.07 1.69 -10.77
CA PHE A 87 -17.24 2.91 -10.76
C PHE A 87 -17.93 4.06 -11.50
N THR A 88 -18.58 3.79 -12.63
CA THR A 88 -19.37 4.81 -13.33
C THR A 88 -20.47 5.37 -12.44
N LYS A 89 -21.22 4.50 -11.75
CA LYS A 89 -22.31 4.88 -10.86
C LYS A 89 -21.86 5.65 -9.62
N HIS A 90 -20.76 5.23 -8.97
CA HIS A 90 -20.38 5.74 -7.65
C HIS A 90 -19.22 6.75 -7.69
N MET A 91 -18.50 6.84 -8.81
CA MET A 91 -17.33 7.69 -8.99
C MET A 91 -17.37 8.53 -10.29
N GLY A 92 -18.44 8.42 -11.08
CA GLY A 92 -18.69 9.24 -12.27
C GLY A 92 -17.84 8.88 -13.50
N LYS A 93 -16.97 7.87 -13.40
CA LYS A 93 -16.15 7.36 -14.51
C LYS A 93 -15.92 5.86 -14.37
N ALA A 94 -15.87 5.15 -15.50
CA ALA A 94 -15.46 3.76 -15.53
C ALA A 94 -13.99 3.61 -15.10
N VAL A 95 -13.68 2.51 -14.42
CA VAL A 95 -12.31 2.13 -14.05
C VAL A 95 -11.69 1.30 -15.17
N PRO A 96 -10.38 1.44 -15.47
CA PRO A 96 -9.70 0.51 -16.36
C PRO A 96 -9.77 -0.93 -15.83
N THR A 97 -10.13 -1.88 -16.69
CA THR A 97 -10.22 -3.29 -16.33
C THR A 97 -9.17 -4.13 -17.04
N TYR A 98 -8.67 -5.15 -16.34
CA TYR A 98 -7.58 -6.01 -16.79
C TYR A 98 -8.00 -7.47 -16.68
N ARG A 99 -7.66 -8.26 -17.70
CA ARG A 99 -8.07 -9.68 -17.79
C ARG A 99 -7.42 -10.54 -16.70
N ASN A 100 -6.23 -10.16 -16.24
CA ASN A 100 -5.49 -10.87 -15.20
C ASN A 100 -4.62 -9.88 -14.39
N ASN A 101 -3.98 -10.39 -13.34
CA ASN A 101 -3.18 -9.57 -12.42
C ASN A 101 -1.92 -9.02 -13.08
N GLU A 102 -1.26 -9.82 -13.92
CA GLU A 102 -0.07 -9.41 -14.67
C GLU A 102 -0.33 -8.16 -15.52
N GLU A 103 -1.41 -8.17 -16.31
CA GLU A 103 -1.80 -7.02 -17.12
C GLU A 103 -2.08 -5.77 -16.26
N LEU A 104 -2.67 -5.93 -15.07
CA LEU A 104 -2.86 -4.82 -14.12
C LEU A 104 -1.51 -4.28 -13.65
N TYR A 105 -0.59 -5.15 -13.23
CA TYR A 105 0.72 -4.72 -12.72
C TYR A 105 1.56 -4.05 -13.81
N GLU A 106 1.54 -4.55 -15.04
CA GLU A 106 2.34 -4.03 -16.15
C GLU A 106 1.81 -2.69 -16.68
N LYS A 107 0.48 -2.61 -16.89
CA LYS A 107 -0.15 -1.48 -17.57
C LYS A 107 -0.53 -0.38 -16.59
N ALA A 108 -1.12 -0.73 -15.44
CA ALA A 108 -1.51 0.26 -14.44
C ALA A 108 -0.33 0.65 -13.54
N LYS A 109 0.58 -0.30 -13.24
CA LYS A 109 1.71 -0.09 -12.31
C LYS A 109 1.26 0.53 -10.98
N PRO A 110 0.37 -0.13 -10.23
CA PRO A 110 -0.11 0.40 -8.96
C PRO A 110 1.01 0.39 -7.91
N ASP A 111 0.96 1.34 -6.97
CA ASP A 111 1.85 1.38 -5.80
C ASP A 111 1.43 0.37 -4.73
N ALA A 112 0.12 0.14 -4.62
CA ALA A 112 -0.46 -0.82 -3.69
C ALA A 112 -1.66 -1.56 -4.30
N VAL A 113 -2.02 -2.73 -3.76
CA VAL A 113 -3.22 -3.46 -4.19
C VAL A 113 -4.09 -3.93 -3.04
N ILE A 114 -5.39 -4.00 -3.30
CA ILE A 114 -6.39 -4.66 -2.46
C ILE A 114 -6.72 -6.00 -3.12
N ILE A 115 -6.41 -7.11 -2.44
CA ILE A 115 -6.68 -8.48 -2.89
C ILE A 115 -7.93 -9.00 -2.18
N SER A 116 -8.94 -9.33 -2.97
CA SER A 116 -10.26 -9.85 -2.53
C SER A 116 -10.77 -10.98 -3.43
N THR A 117 -9.86 -11.84 -3.85
CA THR A 117 -10.15 -13.05 -4.64
C THR A 117 -10.70 -14.17 -3.76
N ALA A 118 -10.84 -15.38 -4.31
CA ALA A 118 -11.09 -16.56 -3.49
C ALA A 118 -9.91 -16.82 -2.52
N ASP A 119 -10.24 -17.37 -1.36
CA ASP A 119 -9.32 -17.63 -0.24
C ASP A 119 -8.08 -18.42 -0.62
N PHE A 120 -8.24 -19.50 -1.41
CA PHE A 120 -7.15 -20.35 -1.85
C PHE A 120 -6.10 -19.63 -2.72
N GLN A 121 -6.39 -18.44 -3.22
CA GLN A 121 -5.49 -17.67 -4.09
C GLN A 121 -4.76 -16.53 -3.36
N HIS A 122 -5.14 -16.21 -2.13
CA HIS A 122 -4.65 -15.02 -1.42
C HIS A 122 -3.12 -14.98 -1.28
N ALA A 123 -2.52 -16.06 -0.78
CA ALA A 123 -1.06 -16.14 -0.62
C ALA A 123 -0.32 -16.03 -1.97
N LEU A 124 -0.84 -16.68 -3.00
CA LEU A 124 -0.26 -16.62 -4.36
C LEU A 124 -0.33 -15.19 -4.92
N HIS A 125 -1.50 -14.57 -4.92
CA HIS A 125 -1.68 -13.20 -5.41
C HIS A 125 -0.87 -12.18 -4.58
N CYS A 126 -0.71 -12.42 -3.28
CA CYS A 126 0.16 -11.61 -2.44
C CYS A 126 1.63 -11.70 -2.90
N ILE A 127 2.13 -12.91 -3.20
CA ILE A 127 3.49 -13.12 -3.72
C ILE A 127 3.66 -12.40 -5.05
N GLU A 128 2.70 -12.52 -5.96
CA GLU A 128 2.73 -11.85 -7.26
C GLU A 128 2.80 -10.32 -7.10
N ALA A 129 1.92 -9.76 -6.28
CA ALA A 129 1.84 -8.31 -6.07
C ALA A 129 3.12 -7.73 -5.45
N VAL A 130 3.67 -8.35 -4.40
CA VAL A 130 4.90 -7.83 -3.78
C VAL A 130 6.10 -7.96 -4.71
N LYS A 131 6.17 -9.02 -5.52
CA LYS A 131 7.20 -9.17 -6.57
C LYS A 131 7.04 -8.15 -7.69
N ALA A 132 5.81 -7.72 -7.98
CA ALA A 132 5.52 -6.61 -8.88
C ALA A 132 5.81 -5.22 -8.27
N GLY A 133 6.32 -5.17 -7.03
CA GLY A 133 6.68 -3.92 -6.35
C GLY A 133 5.53 -3.25 -5.59
N CYS A 134 4.37 -3.89 -5.49
CA CYS A 134 3.20 -3.34 -4.83
C CYS A 134 3.22 -3.59 -3.32
N ASP A 135 2.78 -2.62 -2.53
CA ASP A 135 2.30 -2.89 -1.17
C ASP A 135 0.92 -3.60 -1.22
N VAL A 136 0.56 -4.36 -0.19
CA VAL A 136 -0.59 -5.27 -0.27
C VAL A 136 -1.51 -5.15 0.94
N TYR A 137 -2.80 -4.96 0.69
CA TYR A 137 -3.87 -5.37 1.59
C TYR A 137 -4.47 -6.67 1.05
N CYS A 138 -4.51 -7.73 1.85
CA CYS A 138 -5.06 -9.02 1.43
C CYS A 138 -6.14 -9.51 2.39
N GLU A 139 -7.30 -9.90 1.89
CA GLU A 139 -8.38 -10.45 2.71
C GLU A 139 -7.99 -11.74 3.45
N LYS A 140 -8.79 -12.07 4.46
CA LYS A 140 -8.66 -13.31 5.24
C LYS A 140 -9.64 -14.38 4.74
N PRO A 141 -9.36 -15.67 4.93
CA PRO A 141 -8.11 -16.26 5.44
C PRO A 141 -6.95 -16.04 4.45
N PHE A 142 -5.71 -15.95 4.95
CA PHE A 142 -4.57 -15.55 4.09
C PHE A 142 -4.02 -16.69 3.21
N ALA A 143 -4.03 -17.92 3.74
CA ALA A 143 -3.47 -19.09 3.05
C ALA A 143 -4.18 -20.35 3.55
N GLU A 144 -4.40 -21.32 2.66
CA GLU A 144 -4.95 -22.63 2.99
C GLU A 144 -3.90 -23.56 3.60
N THR A 145 -2.63 -23.38 3.21
CA THR A 145 -1.53 -24.19 3.71
C THR A 145 -0.45 -23.35 4.39
N MET A 146 0.23 -23.97 5.36
CA MET A 146 1.40 -23.37 5.99
C MET A 146 2.58 -23.22 5.03
N GLN A 147 2.63 -24.02 3.96
CA GLN A 147 3.64 -23.89 2.92
C GLN A 147 3.45 -22.58 2.16
N ASP A 148 2.23 -22.27 1.74
CA ASP A 148 1.91 -21.04 1.02
C ASP A 148 2.11 -19.81 1.91
N ALA A 149 1.69 -19.88 3.18
CA ALA A 149 1.93 -18.82 4.15
C ALA A 149 3.43 -18.52 4.33
N ARG A 150 4.28 -19.55 4.42
CA ARG A 150 5.74 -19.38 4.53
C ARG A 150 6.35 -18.85 3.23
N ALA A 151 5.88 -19.30 2.08
CA ALA A 151 6.32 -18.81 0.78
C ALA A 151 6.01 -17.32 0.62
N ALA A 152 4.81 -16.90 1.00
CA ALA A 152 4.41 -15.50 0.99
C ALA A 152 5.23 -14.66 1.96
N LEU A 153 5.41 -15.13 3.20
CA LEU A 153 6.27 -14.44 4.18
C LEU A 153 7.71 -14.23 3.66
N LYS A 154 8.28 -15.24 2.98
CA LYS A 154 9.59 -15.13 2.35
C LYS A 154 9.60 -14.03 1.28
N ALA A 155 8.65 -14.04 0.35
CA ALA A 155 8.56 -13.02 -0.70
C ALA A 155 8.37 -11.60 -0.15
N VAL A 156 7.55 -11.44 0.89
CA VAL A 156 7.35 -10.15 1.57
C VAL A 156 8.66 -9.64 2.18
N LYS A 157 9.41 -10.52 2.87
CA LYS A 157 10.70 -10.16 3.46
C LYS A 157 11.77 -9.83 2.42
N GLU A 158 11.80 -10.55 1.30
CA GLU A 158 12.77 -10.32 0.22
C GLU A 158 12.52 -8.99 -0.51
N THR A 159 11.26 -8.62 -0.70
CA THR A 159 10.86 -7.41 -1.43
C THR A 159 10.79 -6.16 -0.55
N GLY A 160 10.66 -6.33 0.77
CA GLY A 160 10.52 -5.22 1.72
C GLY A 160 9.20 -4.45 1.59
N LYS A 161 8.19 -5.03 0.92
CA LYS A 161 6.87 -4.43 0.72
C LYS A 161 6.02 -4.51 1.99
N ILE A 162 5.13 -3.54 2.15
CA ILE A 162 4.20 -3.50 3.27
C ILE A 162 3.04 -4.44 2.96
N VAL A 163 2.75 -5.37 3.88
CA VAL A 163 1.61 -6.29 3.74
C VAL A 163 0.74 -6.24 4.99
N GLN A 164 -0.56 -6.02 4.78
CA GLN A 164 -1.58 -6.07 5.81
C GLN A 164 -2.63 -7.13 5.46
N ILE A 165 -2.91 -8.01 6.42
CA ILE A 165 -3.99 -8.99 6.31
C ILE A 165 -5.28 -8.38 6.82
N GLY A 166 -6.41 -8.67 6.16
CA GLY A 166 -7.76 -8.15 6.41
C GLY A 166 -8.42 -8.60 7.72
N SER A 167 -7.65 -8.71 8.80
CA SER A 167 -8.13 -9.00 10.16
C SER A 167 -8.78 -7.77 10.80
N GLN A 168 -9.80 -7.18 10.16
CA GLN A 168 -10.35 -5.86 10.49
C GLN A 168 -10.84 -5.71 11.94
N ARG A 169 -11.29 -6.81 12.57
CA ARG A 169 -11.69 -6.80 13.98
C ARG A 169 -10.57 -6.28 14.88
N ARG A 170 -9.30 -6.48 14.50
CA ARG A 170 -8.13 -5.95 15.23
C ARG A 170 -7.98 -4.43 15.16
N SER A 171 -8.80 -3.73 14.38
CA SER A 171 -8.82 -2.27 14.28
C SER A 171 -10.10 -1.66 14.89
N GLY A 172 -11.01 -2.49 15.39
CA GLY A 172 -12.27 -2.03 15.98
C GLY A 172 -12.08 -1.54 17.40
N THR A 173 -12.65 -0.38 17.73
CA THR A 173 -12.56 0.24 19.07
C THR A 173 -13.07 -0.68 20.18
N THR A 174 -14.12 -1.47 19.93
CA THR A 174 -14.62 -2.47 20.88
C THR A 174 -13.59 -3.55 21.21
N TYR A 175 -12.80 -4.00 20.22
CA TYR A 175 -11.76 -5.01 20.44
C TYR A 175 -10.55 -4.42 21.16
N HIS A 176 -10.20 -3.16 20.89
CA HIS A 176 -9.19 -2.45 21.66
C HIS A 176 -9.61 -2.30 23.13
N ALA A 177 -10.84 -1.84 23.38
CA ALA A 177 -11.37 -1.70 24.74
C ALA A 177 -11.42 -3.03 25.50
N ALA A 178 -11.82 -4.12 24.84
CA ALA A 178 -11.81 -5.45 25.44
C ALA A 178 -10.40 -5.93 25.79
N HIS A 179 -9.41 -5.67 24.93
CA HIS A 179 -8.01 -5.99 25.20
C HIS A 179 -7.46 -5.17 26.37
N ASP A 180 -7.78 -3.88 26.45
CA ASP A 180 -7.30 -3.00 27.52
C ASP A 180 -7.93 -3.36 28.87
N TYR A 181 -9.16 -3.87 28.88
CA TYR A 181 -9.82 -4.38 30.10
C TYR A 181 -9.19 -5.67 30.64
N LEU A 182 -8.64 -6.52 29.77
CA LEU A 182 -8.04 -7.81 30.17
C LEU A 182 -6.59 -7.69 30.65
N LYS A 183 -5.94 -6.53 30.45
CA LYS A 183 -4.58 -6.24 30.88
C LYS A 183 -4.52 -5.78 32.33
#